data_AF-A0A2P4Y1C4-F1
#
_entry.id   AF-A0A2P4Y1C4-F1
#
_cell.length_a   1.000
_cell.length_b   1.000
_cell.length_c   1.000
_cell.angle_alpha   90.00
_cell.angle_beta   90.00
_cell.angle_gamma   90.00
#
_symmetry.space_group_name_H-M   'P 1'
#
loop_
_entity.id
_entity.type
_entity.pdbx_description
1 polymer ?
#
loop_
_entity_poly.entity_id
_entity_poly.type
_entity_poly.pdbx_seq_one_letter_code
_entity_poly.pdbx_strand_id
1 'polypeptide(L)'
;MRRLPAALLPPYRPRRTQSVSIITNRRKVIGWLLVYEETDGTDGMFTKAVYRFIHIFNPATRSANLQKPIDWWPKRERIMGTKRGQIVTSAYRVGPAPRWSGVEWLYPRLLEEFDRLRKLGVKSEPSLLLQLVKQILNDSIEGYNACSVNDNCNGPTVCPSLTNT
;
A
#
# COMPACT_ATOMS: atom_id res chain seq x y z
N MET A 1 -0.35 -31.25 32.30
CA MET A 1 -0.21 -30.25 31.21
C MET A 1 -1.60 -29.94 30.65
N ARG A 2 -2.16 -28.74 30.89
CA ARG A 2 -3.45 -28.33 30.31
C ARG A 2 -3.20 -27.45 29.09
N ARG A 3 -3.62 -27.89 27.89
CA ARG A 3 -3.67 -27.04 26.69
C ARG A 3 -4.91 -26.15 26.79
N LEU A 4 -4.73 -24.83 26.63
CA LEU A 4 -5.84 -23.88 26.52
C LEU A 4 -6.49 -23.99 25.12
N PRO A 5 -7.82 -23.86 24.99
CA PRO A 5 -8.53 -24.01 23.73
C PRO A 5 -8.37 -22.78 22.80
N ALA A 6 -8.35 -23.05 21.49
CA ALA A 6 -8.15 -22.12 20.39
C ALA A 6 -9.32 -21.15 20.11
N ALA A 7 -9.92 -20.57 21.15
CA ALA A 7 -11.18 -19.81 21.05
C ALA A 7 -11.03 -18.28 21.12
N LEU A 8 -9.83 -17.71 20.96
CA LEU A 8 -9.61 -16.25 21.07
C LEU A 8 -9.05 -15.58 19.80
N LEU A 9 -9.19 -16.19 18.62
CA LEU A 9 -8.88 -15.48 17.38
C LEU A 9 -10.12 -14.68 16.92
N PRO A 10 -10.02 -13.35 16.76
CA PRO A 10 -11.13 -12.56 16.26
C PRO A 10 -11.53 -13.06 14.86
N PRO A 11 -12.84 -13.06 14.53
CA PRO A 11 -13.31 -13.55 13.24
C PRO A 11 -12.62 -12.77 12.11
N TYR A 12 -12.04 -13.52 11.16
CA TYR A 12 -11.46 -12.97 9.95
C TYR A 12 -12.52 -12.16 9.21
N ARG A 13 -12.45 -10.82 9.29
CA ARG A 13 -13.29 -9.93 8.48
C ARG A 13 -12.62 -9.77 7.11
N PRO A 14 -13.19 -10.29 6.01
CA PRO A 14 -12.64 -10.05 4.69
C PRO A 14 -12.56 -8.54 4.46
N ARG A 15 -11.35 -8.08 4.14
CA ARG A 15 -11.08 -6.66 3.90
C ARG A 15 -11.93 -6.22 2.70
N ARG A 16 -12.78 -5.20 2.88
CA ARG A 16 -13.67 -4.68 1.83
C ARG A 16 -12.82 -4.24 0.64
N THR A 17 -13.07 -4.78 -0.55
CA THR A 17 -12.36 -4.41 -1.78
C THR A 17 -12.51 -2.91 -2.01
N GLN A 18 -11.40 -2.17 -1.93
CA GLN A 18 -11.40 -0.74 -2.23
C GLN A 18 -11.61 -0.56 -3.74
N SER A 19 -12.74 0.06 -4.11
CA SER A 19 -12.99 0.47 -5.49
C SER A 19 -12.11 1.69 -5.82
N VAL A 20 -11.05 1.44 -6.58
CA VAL A 20 -10.11 2.48 -7.04
C VAL A 20 -10.63 3.04 -8.37
N SER A 21 -10.87 4.36 -8.44
CA SER A 21 -11.19 5.00 -9.71
C SER A 21 -9.97 5.02 -10.62
N ILE A 22 -10.13 4.52 -11.85
CA ILE A 22 -9.10 4.56 -12.89
C ILE A 22 -8.82 5.99 -13.34
N ILE A 23 -7.60 6.26 -13.81
CA ILE A 23 -7.16 7.60 -14.20
C ILE A 23 -8.02 8.20 -15.34
N THR A 24 -8.51 7.36 -16.26
CA THR A 24 -9.43 7.76 -17.32
C THR A 24 -10.73 8.35 -16.78
N ASN A 25 -11.29 7.75 -15.73
CA ASN A 25 -12.51 8.25 -15.09
C ASN A 25 -12.25 9.58 -14.38
N ARG A 26 -11.10 9.71 -13.71
CA ARG A 26 -10.70 10.98 -13.09
C ARG A 26 -10.54 12.10 -14.11
N ARG A 27 -9.99 11.82 -15.30
CA ARG A 27 -9.89 12.80 -16.40
C ARG A 27 -11.23 13.24 -16.93
N LYS A 28 -12.19 12.33 -17.10
CA LYS A 28 -13.55 12.69 -17.52
C LYS A 28 -14.18 13.67 -16.53
N VAL A 29 -14.06 13.36 -15.25
CA VAL A 29 -14.58 14.22 -14.18
C VAL A 29 -13.87 15.58 -14.15
N ILE A 30 -12.54 15.59 -14.21
CA ILE A 30 -11.74 16.84 -14.20
C ILE A 30 -11.99 17.68 -15.45
N GLY A 31 -12.03 17.08 -16.63
CA GLY A 31 -12.31 17.78 -17.88
C GLY A 31 -13.69 18.45 -17.84
N TRP A 32 -14.68 17.78 -17.26
CA TRP A 32 -16.00 18.39 -17.04
C TRP A 32 -15.96 19.51 -16.00
N LEU A 33 -15.25 19.34 -14.88
CA LEU A 33 -15.11 20.37 -13.85
C LEU A 33 -14.42 21.64 -14.39
N LEU A 34 -13.44 21.50 -15.28
CA LEU A 34 -12.78 22.66 -15.93
C LEU A 34 -13.77 23.48 -16.77
N VAL A 35 -14.57 22.80 -17.59
CA VAL A 35 -15.62 23.47 -18.38
C VAL A 35 -16.66 24.10 -17.47
N TYR A 36 -17.07 23.39 -16.43
CA TYR A 36 -18.09 23.86 -15.49
C TYR A 36 -17.62 25.10 -14.69
N GLU A 37 -16.35 25.13 -14.26
CA GLU A 37 -15.77 26.29 -13.58
C GLU A 37 -15.80 27.54 -14.46
N GLU A 38 -15.55 27.39 -15.76
CA GLU A 38 -15.56 28.48 -16.74
C GLU A 38 -16.99 29.00 -17.02
N THR A 39 -17.98 28.12 -17.07
CA THR A 39 -19.36 28.49 -17.45
C THR A 39 -20.24 28.89 -16.28
N ASP A 40 -20.14 28.19 -15.15
CA ASP A 40 -21.08 28.27 -14.02
C ASP A 40 -20.39 28.65 -12.70
N GLY A 41 -19.06 28.81 -12.72
CA GLY A 41 -18.25 29.08 -11.53
C GLY A 41 -18.05 27.84 -10.65
N THR A 42 -17.63 28.08 -9.40
CA THR A 42 -17.18 27.00 -8.49
C THR A 42 -18.29 26.46 -7.58
N ASP A 43 -19.45 27.11 -7.54
CA ASP A 43 -20.50 26.76 -6.59
C ASP A 43 -21.10 25.38 -6.88
N GLY A 44 -21.09 24.53 -5.85
CA GLY A 44 -21.61 23.17 -5.89
C GLY A 44 -21.00 22.25 -6.96
N MET A 45 -19.92 22.61 -7.65
CA MET A 45 -19.45 21.88 -8.84
C MET A 45 -19.09 20.43 -8.54
N PHE A 46 -18.53 20.13 -7.36
CA PHE A 46 -18.19 18.76 -6.97
C PHE A 46 -19.42 17.90 -6.73
N THR A 47 -20.47 18.48 -6.14
CA THR A 47 -21.75 17.81 -5.95
C THR A 47 -22.41 17.51 -7.29
N LYS A 48 -22.41 18.50 -8.20
CA LYS A 48 -22.93 18.33 -9.56
C LYS A 48 -22.13 17.29 -10.36
N ALA A 49 -20.80 17.24 -10.19
CA ALA A 49 -19.97 16.21 -10.80
C ALA A 49 -20.31 14.81 -10.29
N VAL A 50 -20.52 14.62 -8.98
CA VAL A 50 -20.92 13.32 -8.42
C VAL A 50 -22.27 12.86 -9.00
N TYR A 51 -23.22 13.78 -9.18
CA TYR A 51 -24.50 13.48 -9.83
C TYR A 51 -24.39 13.23 -11.33
N ARG A 52 -23.53 13.95 -12.04
CA ARG A 52 -23.34 13.78 -13.49
C ARG A 52 -22.72 12.42 -13.81
N PHE A 53 -21.78 11.98 -12.97
CA PHE A 53 -20.99 10.76 -13.18
C PHE A 53 -21.42 9.61 -12.25
N ILE A 54 -22.73 9.31 -12.19
CA ILE A 54 -23.27 8.21 -11.36
C ILE A 54 -22.67 6.83 -11.67
N HIS A 55 -22.13 6.64 -12.88
CA HIS A 55 -21.47 5.40 -13.29
C HIS A 55 -20.02 5.30 -12.78
N ILE A 56 -19.42 6.41 -12.33
CA ILE A 56 -18.07 6.49 -11.75
C ILE A 56 -18.15 6.49 -10.22
N PHE A 57 -19.19 7.10 -9.65
CA PHE A 57 -19.37 7.25 -8.22
C PHE A 57 -20.47 6.31 -7.71
N ASN A 58 -20.17 5.54 -6.66
CA ASN A 58 -21.17 4.69 -6.02
C ASN A 58 -22.26 5.54 -5.31
N PRO A 59 -23.54 5.50 -5.75
CA PRO A 59 -24.59 6.33 -5.16
C PRO A 59 -24.81 6.05 -3.66
N ALA A 60 -24.57 4.83 -3.19
CA ALA A 60 -24.72 4.46 -1.78
C ALA A 60 -23.68 5.12 -0.85
N THR A 61 -22.60 5.69 -1.39
CA THR A 61 -21.52 6.30 -0.61
C THR A 61 -21.26 7.75 -1.06
N ARG A 62 -22.33 8.54 -1.15
CA ARG A 62 -22.30 9.91 -1.68
C ARG A 62 -21.29 10.82 -0.98
N SER A 63 -21.24 10.83 0.35
CA SER A 63 -20.29 11.65 1.13
C SER A 63 -18.83 11.30 0.84
N ALA A 64 -18.50 10.01 0.84
CA ALA A 64 -17.15 9.54 0.49
C ALA A 64 -16.78 9.82 -0.98
N ASN A 65 -17.77 9.92 -1.86
CA ASN A 65 -17.54 10.25 -3.26
C ASN A 65 -17.37 11.74 -3.51
N LEU A 66 -17.98 12.61 -2.71
CA LEU A 66 -17.75 14.07 -2.78
C LEU A 66 -16.29 14.42 -2.47
N GLN A 67 -15.67 13.71 -1.55
CA GLN A 67 -14.27 13.94 -1.21
C GLN A 67 -13.30 13.63 -2.36
N LYS A 68 -13.68 12.74 -3.28
CA LYS A 68 -12.81 12.37 -4.40
C LYS A 68 -12.56 13.53 -5.38
N PRO A 69 -13.59 14.19 -5.97
CA PRO A 69 -13.38 15.39 -6.77
C PRO A 69 -12.62 16.48 -6.02
N ILE A 70 -12.93 16.70 -4.74
CA ILE A 70 -12.23 17.68 -3.88
C ILE A 70 -10.73 17.35 -3.82
N ASP A 71 -10.38 16.08 -3.59
CA ASP A 71 -8.98 15.62 -3.53
C ASP A 71 -8.26 15.65 -4.88
N TRP A 72 -8.99 15.46 -5.98
CA TRP A 72 -8.44 15.40 -7.34
C TRP A 72 -8.25 16.79 -7.94
N TRP A 73 -9.06 17.77 -7.54
CA TRP A 73 -9.08 19.10 -8.12
C TRP A 73 -7.76 19.88 -7.98
N PRO A 74 -7.09 19.91 -6.81
CA PRO A 74 -5.75 20.49 -6.69
C PRO A 74 -4.69 19.77 -7.54
N LYS A 75 -4.96 18.50 -7.92
CA LYS A 75 -4.05 17.63 -8.69
C LYS A 75 -4.44 17.57 -10.18
N ARG A 76 -5.35 18.44 -10.64
CA ARG A 76 -5.97 18.37 -11.97
C ARG A 76 -4.97 18.39 -13.11
N GLU A 77 -3.97 19.27 -13.05
CA GLU A 77 -2.90 19.38 -14.05
C GLU A 77 -2.11 18.09 -14.18
N ARG A 78 -1.70 17.50 -13.04
CA ARG A 78 -0.99 16.21 -13.01
C ARG A 78 -1.84 15.08 -13.58
N ILE A 79 -3.13 15.03 -13.23
CA ILE A 79 -4.04 13.97 -13.70
C ILE A 79 -4.27 14.07 -15.22
N MET A 80 -4.39 15.30 -15.74
CA MET A 80 -4.53 15.58 -17.17
C MET A 80 -3.24 15.33 -17.95
N GLY A 81 -2.08 15.74 -17.42
CA GLY A 81 -0.78 15.65 -18.07
C GLY A 81 -0.11 14.26 -18.02
N THR A 82 -0.61 13.32 -17.22
CA THR A 82 -0.07 11.95 -17.17
C THR A 82 -0.20 11.29 -18.57
N LYS A 83 0.83 10.67 -19.15
CA LYS A 83 0.67 10.03 -20.47
C LYS A 83 -0.27 8.81 -20.41
N ARG A 84 -1.02 8.53 -21.48
CA ARG A 84 -1.86 7.32 -21.58
C ARG A 84 -0.95 6.09 -21.47
N GLY A 85 -1.21 5.19 -20.52
CA GLY A 85 -0.33 4.05 -20.21
C GLY A 85 0.75 4.33 -19.17
N GLN A 86 0.95 5.59 -18.77
CA GLN A 86 1.79 5.93 -17.63
C GLN A 86 0.97 5.69 -16.36
N ILE A 87 1.11 4.49 -15.81
CA ILE A 87 0.63 4.18 -14.47
C ILE A 87 1.46 5.07 -13.54
N VAL A 88 0.92 6.23 -13.15
CA VAL A 88 1.37 6.89 -11.93
C VAL A 88 0.83 6.01 -10.82
N THR A 89 1.60 4.98 -10.52
CA THR A 89 1.40 4.11 -9.39
C THR A 89 1.50 5.03 -8.18
N SER A 90 0.36 5.44 -7.61
CA SER A 90 0.37 5.83 -6.20
C SER A 90 1.02 4.65 -5.49
N ALA A 91 2.12 4.91 -4.77
CA ALA A 91 3.14 3.98 -4.28
C ALA A 91 2.64 2.79 -3.44
N TYR A 92 1.70 2.00 -3.97
CA TYR A 92 0.94 1.01 -3.24
C TYR A 92 0.44 -0.13 -4.13
N ARG A 93 1.19 -0.51 -5.18
CA ARG A 93 1.17 -1.88 -5.70
C ARG A 93 2.57 -2.26 -6.18
N VAL A 94 3.23 -3.10 -5.39
CA VAL A 94 4.37 -3.97 -5.73
C VAL A 94 5.58 -3.25 -6.35
N GLY A 95 6.10 -2.24 -5.66
CA GLY A 95 7.56 -2.07 -5.62
C GLY A 95 8.16 -3.17 -4.72
N PRO A 96 9.49 -3.37 -4.70
CA PRO A 96 10.11 -4.14 -3.62
C PRO A 96 9.54 -3.59 -2.32
N ALA A 97 8.95 -4.46 -1.50
CA ALA A 97 8.44 -4.06 -0.19
C ALA A 97 9.50 -3.18 0.49
N PRO A 98 9.12 -2.12 1.24
CA PRO A 98 10.08 -1.31 1.97
C PRO A 98 11.07 -2.26 2.61
N ARG A 99 12.34 -2.21 2.18
CA ARG A 99 13.33 -3.23 2.52
C ARG A 99 13.33 -3.28 4.05
N TRP A 100 12.84 -4.37 4.62
CA TRP A 100 12.86 -4.54 6.07
C TRP A 100 14.36 -4.61 6.39
N SER A 101 14.94 -3.52 6.88
CA SER A 101 16.38 -3.40 7.10
C SER A 101 16.92 -4.50 8.02
N GLY A 102 16.06 -5.09 8.86
CA GLY A 102 16.37 -6.24 9.71
C GLY A 102 16.28 -7.62 9.03
N VAL A 103 15.90 -7.70 7.75
CA VAL A 103 15.64 -8.97 7.03
C VAL A 103 16.44 -9.05 5.71
N GLU A 104 17.35 -8.11 5.46
CA GLU A 104 18.20 -8.12 4.26
C GLU A 104 19.08 -9.39 4.19
N TRP A 105 19.47 -9.94 5.34
CA TRP A 105 20.26 -11.17 5.44
C TRP A 105 19.45 -12.44 5.10
N LEU A 106 18.13 -12.40 5.22
CA LEU A 106 17.25 -13.56 5.02
C LEU A 106 17.02 -13.84 3.53
N TYR A 107 16.98 -12.79 2.71
CA TYR A 107 16.72 -12.90 1.27
C TYR A 107 17.74 -13.79 0.52
N PRO A 108 19.07 -13.59 0.66
CA PRO A 108 20.04 -14.46 -0.01
C PRO A 108 19.95 -15.93 0.47
N ARG A 109 19.71 -16.17 1.76
CA ARG A 109 19.55 -17.53 2.32
C ARG A 109 18.31 -18.24 1.78
N LEU A 110 17.20 -17.51 1.65
CA LEU A 110 15.99 -18.06 1.03
C LEU A 110 16.25 -18.41 -0.43
N LEU A 111 16.97 -17.56 -1.16
CA LEU A 111 17.26 -17.78 -2.57
C LEU A 111 18.11 -19.05 -2.79
N GLU A 112 19.11 -19.29 -1.94
CA GLU A 112 19.92 -20.51 -1.95
C GLU A 112 19.09 -21.78 -1.70
N GLU A 113 18.20 -21.75 -0.69
CA GLU A 113 17.32 -22.88 -0.40
C GLU A 113 16.30 -23.14 -1.52
N PHE A 114 15.77 -22.08 -2.14
CA PHE A 114 14.90 -22.23 -3.31
C PHE A 114 15.63 -22.85 -4.49
N ASP A 115 16.87 -22.45 -4.74
CA ASP A 115 17.65 -22.99 -5.85
C ASP A 115 18.01 -24.47 -5.60
N ARG A 116 18.31 -24.85 -4.35
CA ARG A 116 18.49 -26.25 -3.94
C ARG A 116 17.24 -27.08 -4.18
N LEU A 117 16.08 -26.60 -3.74
CA LEU A 117 14.79 -27.29 -3.90
C LEU A 117 14.39 -27.40 -5.37
N ARG A 118 14.66 -26.37 -6.16
CA ARG A 118 14.45 -26.37 -7.61
C ARG A 118 15.31 -27.42 -8.30
N LYS A 119 16.58 -27.54 -7.90
CA LYS A 119 17.50 -28.58 -8.39
C LYS A 119 17.05 -30.00 -8.01
N LEU A 120 16.36 -30.15 -6.89
CA LEU A 120 15.75 -31.41 -6.45
C LEU A 120 14.38 -31.70 -7.09
N GLY A 121 13.89 -30.83 -8.00
CA GLY A 121 12.59 -30.99 -8.65
C GLY A 121 11.39 -30.76 -7.74
N VAL A 122 11.60 -30.17 -6.56
CA VAL A 122 10.53 -29.85 -5.61
C VAL A 122 9.75 -28.65 -6.15
N LYS A 123 8.43 -28.82 -6.30
CA LYS A 123 7.54 -27.72 -6.71
C LYS A 123 7.41 -26.72 -5.55
N SER A 124 7.65 -25.45 -5.84
CA SER A 124 7.53 -24.38 -4.85
C SER A 124 6.07 -24.13 -4.51
N GLU A 125 5.66 -24.47 -3.29
CA GLU A 125 4.36 -24.13 -2.74
C GLU A 125 4.47 -23.05 -1.65
N PRO A 126 3.43 -22.19 -1.46
CA PRO A 126 3.44 -21.15 -0.43
C PRO A 126 3.62 -21.70 1.00
N SER A 127 3.14 -22.91 1.27
CA SER A 127 3.30 -23.63 2.53
C SER A 127 4.76 -23.97 2.82
N LEU A 128 5.50 -24.41 1.80
CA LEU A 128 6.91 -24.75 1.87
C LEU A 128 7.77 -23.51 2.13
N LEU A 129 7.45 -22.38 1.48
CA LEU A 129 8.08 -21.09 1.76
C LEU A 129 7.94 -20.71 3.24
N LEU A 130 6.74 -20.85 3.80
CA LEU A 130 6.48 -20.52 5.20
C LEU A 130 7.26 -21.44 6.16
N GLN A 131 7.39 -22.73 5.83
CA GLN A 131 8.17 -23.69 6.62
C GLN A 131 9.66 -23.38 6.57
N LEU A 132 10.21 -23.07 5.39
CA LEU A 132 11.62 -22.71 5.21
C LEU A 132 11.97 -21.42 5.93
N VAL A 133 11.13 -20.38 5.82
CA VAL A 133 11.34 -19.12 6.54
C VAL A 133 11.38 -19.37 8.05
N LYS A 134 10.43 -20.17 8.58
CA LYS A 134 10.42 -20.51 10.01
C LYS A 134 11.66 -21.29 10.43
N GLN A 135 12.12 -22.23 9.61
CA GLN A 135 13.32 -23.00 9.88
C GLN A 135 14.57 -22.12 9.89
N ILE A 136 14.75 -21.28 8.86
CA ILE A 136 15.90 -20.37 8.77
C ILE A 136 15.92 -19.38 9.94
N LEU A 137 14.74 -18.90 10.39
CA LEU A 137 14.63 -18.01 11.55
C LEU A 137 14.94 -18.73 12.88
N ASN A 138 14.55 -20.00 13.03
CA ASN A 138 14.84 -20.78 14.23
C ASN A 138 16.32 -21.19 14.32
N ASP A 139 16.96 -21.45 13.18
CA ASP A 139 18.36 -21.87 13.09
C ASP A 139 19.33 -20.66 13.12
N SER A 140 18.84 -19.44 12.86
CA SER A 140 19.64 -18.22 12.93
C SER A 140 19.74 -17.68 14.36
N ILE A 141 20.83 -18.00 15.05
CA ILE A 141 21.09 -17.51 16.42
C ILE A 141 21.46 -16.01 16.45
N GLU A 142 21.96 -15.43 15.35
CA GLU A 142 22.52 -14.05 15.34
C GLU A 142 21.68 -13.00 14.59
N GLY A 143 20.72 -13.40 13.76
CA GLY A 143 19.95 -12.47 12.90
C GLY A 143 18.68 -11.90 13.56
N TYR A 144 18.25 -12.49 14.68
CA TYR A 144 17.03 -12.11 15.42
C TYR A 144 17.39 -11.43 16.75
N ASN A 145 18.42 -10.59 16.76
CA ASN A 145 18.89 -9.98 18.00
C ASN A 145 18.16 -8.65 18.29
N ALA A 146 17.33 -8.69 19.34
CA ALA A 146 16.98 -7.63 20.29
C ALA A 146 16.28 -6.33 19.83
N CYS A 147 16.28 -5.96 18.54
CA CYS A 147 15.60 -4.71 18.10
C CYS A 147 14.23 -4.92 17.45
N SER A 148 13.79 -6.17 17.24
CA SER A 148 12.52 -6.46 16.53
C SER A 148 11.32 -6.70 17.44
N VAL A 149 11.51 -6.74 18.76
CA VAL A 149 10.43 -7.01 19.73
C VAL A 149 10.59 -6.11 20.97
N ASN A 150 10.22 -4.83 20.83
CA ASN A 150 9.44 -4.01 21.78
C ASN A 150 9.63 -2.50 21.55
N ASP A 151 8.50 -1.78 21.52
CA ASP A 151 8.38 -0.33 21.50
C ASP A 151 8.85 0.28 22.84
N ASN A 152 9.98 1.01 22.86
CA ASN A 152 10.22 2.15 23.76
C ASN A 152 11.62 2.75 23.53
N CYS A 153 11.72 3.71 22.61
CA CYS A 153 12.75 4.75 22.64
C CYS A 153 12.07 6.10 22.40
N ASN A 154 11.27 6.53 23.38
CA ASN A 154 10.96 7.94 23.54
C ASN A 154 12.16 8.61 24.22
N GLY A 155 12.88 9.46 23.49
CA GLY A 155 13.93 10.32 24.02
C GLY A 155 14.68 11.02 22.89
N PRO A 156 14.75 12.36 22.84
CA PRO A 156 15.45 13.08 21.80
C PRO A 156 16.94 13.10 22.13
N THR A 157 17.80 12.70 21.20
CA THR A 157 19.24 12.96 21.36
C THR A 157 19.83 13.40 20.03
N VAL A 158 19.75 14.73 19.84
CA VAL A 158 20.81 15.63 19.40
C VAL A 158 21.72 15.11 18.28
N CYS A 159 21.52 15.67 17.08
CA CYS A 159 22.53 15.69 16.03
C CYS A 159 23.71 16.59 16.48
N PRO A 160 24.97 16.12 16.49
CA PRO A 160 26.09 17.03 16.63
C PRO A 160 26.32 17.76 15.30
N SER A 161 26.21 19.08 15.36
CA SER A 161 26.53 20.03 14.30
C SER A 161 27.94 19.80 13.75
N LEU A 162 28.05 19.76 12.42
CA LEU A 162 29.31 19.93 11.69
C LEU A 162 29.81 21.37 11.94
N THR A 163 30.90 21.50 12.67
CA THR A 163 31.67 22.76 12.77
C THR A 163 32.52 22.91 11.52
N ASN A 164 32.23 23.94 10.73
CA ASN A 164 33.20 24.54 9.81
C ASN A 164 34.18 25.39 10.63
N THR A 165 35.46 25.06 10.62
CA THR A 165 36.54 26.03 10.32
C THR A 165 37.81 25.27 9.95
#